data_AF-A0A6S7HGP2-F1
#
_entry.id   AF-A0A6S7HGP2-F1
#
_cell.length_a   1.000
_cell.length_b   1.000
_cell.length_c   1.000
_cell.angle_alpha   90.00
_cell.angle_beta   90.00
_cell.angle_gamma   90.00
#
_symmetry.space_group_name_H-M   'P 1'
#
loop_
_entity.id
_entity.type
_entity.pdbx_description
1 polymer ?
#
loop_
_entity_poly.entity_id
_entity_poly.type
_entity_poly.pdbx_seq_one_letter_code
_entity_poly.pdbx_strand_id
1 'polypeptide(L)' 'MSDKPKVQEELAETIAQLLHSFQITAAAVDYLDGFYKTICREWHGIDRLRLDKFYLLIRKFVYQGIVFLKNHGWKN' A
#
# COMPACT_ATOMS: atom_id res chain seq x y z
N MET A 1 -3.16 15.64 -8.92
CA MET A 1 -3.82 14.41 -8.44
C MET A 1 -5.13 14.25 -9.21
N SER A 2 -5.45 13.07 -9.73
CA SER A 2 -6.71 12.85 -10.47
C SER A 2 -7.88 12.73 -9.50
N ASP A 3 -8.98 13.43 -9.75
CA ASP A 3 -10.19 13.38 -8.90
C ASP A 3 -11.17 12.26 -9.28
N LYS A 4 -10.89 11.53 -10.37
CA LYS A 4 -11.75 10.44 -10.83
C LYS A 4 -11.60 9.22 -9.90
N PRO A 5 -12.68 8.74 -9.24
CA PRO A 5 -12.59 7.65 -8.26
C PRO A 5 -11.92 6.38 -8.81
N LYS A 6 -12.30 5.97 -10.03
CA LYS A 6 -11.74 4.78 -10.68
C LYS A 6 -10.22 4.88 -10.90
N VAL A 7 -9.73 6.05 -11.29
CA VAL A 7 -8.29 6.29 -11.50
C VAL A 7 -7.55 6.25 -10.16
N GLN A 8 -8.17 6.77 -9.08
CA GLN A 8 -7.58 6.69 -7.74
C GLN A 8 -7.50 5.24 -7.25
N GLU A 9 -8.51 4.43 -7.53
CA GLU A 9 -8.51 3.01 -7.19
C GLU A 9 -7.46 2.22 -7.97
N GLU A 10 -7.40 2.38 -9.29
CA GLU A 10 -6.39 1.75 -10.15
C GLU A 10 -4.97 2.14 -9.72
N LEU A 11 -4.77 3.42 -9.37
CA LEU A 11 -3.48 3.90 -8.86
C LEU A 11 -3.13 3.25 -7.52
N ALA A 12 -4.07 3.20 -6.57
CA ALA A 12 -3.83 2.57 -5.26
C ALA A 12 -3.50 1.08 -5.39
N GLU A 13 -4.20 0.37 -6.29
CA GLU A 13 -3.89 -1.02 -6.62
C GLU A 13 -2.49 -1.15 -7.21
N THR A 14 -2.14 -0.33 -8.21
CA THR A 14 -0.83 -0.35 -8.87
C THR A 14 0.29 -0.12 -7.87
N ILE A 15 0.18 0.89 -7.00
CA ILE A 15 1.21 1.19 -5.98
C ILE A 15 1.38 0.01 -5.01
N ALA A 16 0.28 -0.60 -4.55
CA ALA A 16 0.37 -1.73 -3.64
C ALA A 16 0.96 -2.99 -4.32
N GLN A 17 0.67 -3.22 -5.61
CA GLN A 17 1.18 -4.36 -6.37
C GLN A 17 2.69 -4.30 -6.64
N LEU A 18 3.31 -3.11 -6.62
CA LEU A 18 4.77 -2.96 -6.73
C LEU A 18 5.53 -3.80 -5.69
N LEU A 19 4.89 -4.13 -4.56
CA LEU A 19 5.42 -5.05 -3.56
C LEU A 19 5.92 -6.39 -4.15
N HIS A 20 5.24 -6.90 -5.18
CA HIS A 20 5.58 -8.18 -5.81
C HIS A 20 6.58 -8.06 -6.96
N SER A 21 7.00 -6.84 -7.31
CA SER A 21 7.96 -6.60 -8.40
C SER A 21 9.42 -6.70 -7.94
N PHE A 22 9.67 -6.74 -6.64
CA PHE A 22 11.02 -6.87 -6.07
C PHE A 22 11.52 -8.31 -6.17
N GLN A 23 12.75 -8.49 -6.66
CA GLN A 23 13.42 -9.80 -6.72
C GLN A 23 13.98 -10.24 -5.36
N ILE A 24 14.26 -9.29 -4.48
CA ILE A 24 14.88 -9.52 -3.17
C ILE A 24 13.82 -9.28 -2.09
N THR A 25 13.52 -10.30 -1.29
CA THR A 25 12.53 -10.23 -0.19
C THR A 25 12.82 -9.08 0.78
N ALA A 26 14.09 -8.84 1.11
CA ALA A 26 14.47 -7.71 1.98
C ALA A 26 14.02 -6.36 1.40
N ALA A 27 14.20 -6.13 0.10
CA ALA A 27 13.76 -4.89 -0.55
C ALA A 27 12.23 -4.74 -0.57
N ALA A 28 11.49 -5.84 -0.71
CA ALA A 28 10.03 -5.84 -0.59
C ALA A 28 9.58 -5.47 0.84
N VAL A 29 10.29 -5.97 1.85
CA VAL A 29 10.04 -5.62 3.26
C VAL A 29 10.38 -4.15 3.53
N ASP A 30 11.50 -3.65 3.00
CA ASP A 30 11.87 -2.23 3.09
C ASP A 30 10.81 -1.32 2.43
N TYR A 31 10.22 -1.78 1.32
CA TYR A 31 9.12 -1.07 0.67
C TYR A 31 7.86 -0.98 1.55
N LEU A 32 7.48 -2.08 2.22
CA LEU A 32 6.37 -2.08 3.19
C LEU A 32 6.67 -1.16 4.38
N ASP A 33 7.86 -1.29 4.96
CA ASP A 33 8.29 -0.48 6.10
C ASP A 33 8.29 1.01 5.76
N GLY A 34 8.86 1.37 4.61
CA GLY A 34 8.84 2.74 4.08
C GLY A 34 7.43 3.28 3.87
N PHE A 35 6.51 2.46 3.35
CA PHE A 35 5.11 2.83 3.20
C PHE A 35 4.46 3.14 4.56
N TYR A 36 4.54 2.23 5.53
CA TYR A 36 3.89 2.43 6.83
C TYR A 36 4.51 3.58 7.62
N LYS A 37 5.84 3.74 7.60
CA LYS A 37 6.52 4.90 8.20
C LYS A 37 6.03 6.21 7.59
N THR A 38 5.85 6.24 6.27
CA THR A 38 5.34 7.42 5.56
C THR A 38 3.89 7.71 5.94
N ILE A 39 3.01 6.72 5.93
CA ILE A 39 1.61 6.89 6.33
C ILE A 39 1.51 7.41 7.77
N CYS A 40 2.25 6.83 8.72
CA CYS A 40 2.25 7.28 10.11
C CYS A 40 2.75 8.72 10.26
N ARG A 41 3.84 9.09 9.57
CA ARG A 41 4.41 10.45 9.62
C ARG A 41 3.43 11.49 9.09
N GLU A 42 2.80 11.21 7.94
CA GLU A 42 1.91 12.17 7.26
C GLU A 42 0.47 12.15 7.78
N TRP A 43 0.10 11.16 8.61
CA TRP A 43 -1.30 10.90 9.00
C TRP A 43 -2.06 12.14 9.48
N HIS A 44 -1.45 12.92 10.36
CA HIS A 44 -2.06 14.12 10.94
C HIS A 44 -2.21 15.27 9.94
N GLY A 45 -1.45 15.26 8.84
CA GLY A 45 -1.54 16.25 7.77
C GLY A 45 -2.57 15.92 6.69
N ILE A 46 -3.20 14.74 6.75
CA ILE A 46 -4.20 14.33 5.75
C ILE A 46 -5.52 15.05 6.03
N ASP A 47 -5.89 15.94 5.11
CA ASP A 47 -7.19 16.59 5.11
C ASP A 47 -8.35 15.58 5.03
N ARG A 48 -9.47 15.89 5.73
CA ARG A 48 -10.64 15.03 5.85
C ARG A 48 -11.24 14.62 4.50
N LEU A 49 -11.25 15.51 3.50
CA LEU A 49 -11.80 15.22 2.17
C LEU A 49 -10.94 14.21 1.38
N ARG A 50 -9.72 13.93 1.86
CA ARG A 50 -8.78 12.98 1.26
C ARG A 50 -8.66 11.68 2.06
N LEU A 51 -9.34 11.53 3.20
CA LEU A 51 -9.19 10.33 4.03
C LEU A 51 -9.57 9.05 3.28
N ASP A 52 -10.67 9.06 2.53
CA ASP A 52 -11.19 7.86 1.88
C ASP A 52 -10.18 7.23 0.91
N LYS A 53 -9.45 8.04 0.14
CA LYS A 53 -8.43 7.55 -0.79
C LYS A 53 -7.20 6.99 -0.05
N PHE A 54 -6.80 7.58 1.07
CA PHE A 54 -5.72 7.04 1.89
C PHE A 54 -6.13 5.76 2.64
N TYR A 55 -7.38 5.66 3.09
CA TYR A 55 -7.92 4.41 3.63
C TYR A 55 -7.99 3.30 2.57
N LEU A 56 -8.35 3.64 1.33
CA LEU A 56 -8.29 2.67 0.22
C LEU A 56 -6.84 2.21 0.01
N LEU A 57 -5.89 3.14 -0.06
CA LEU A 57 -4.47 2.82 -0.23
C LEU A 57 -3.95 1.89 0.87
N ILE A 58 -4.21 2.20 2.14
CA ILE A 58 -3.82 1.37 3.28
C ILE A 58 -4.43 -0.04 3.16
N ARG A 59 -5.73 -0.14 2.84
CA ARG A 59 -6.39 -1.45 2.63
C ARG A 59 -5.73 -2.27 1.53
N LYS A 60 -5.34 -1.64 0.41
CA LYS A 60 -4.62 -2.32 -0.68
C LYS A 60 -3.24 -2.80 -0.24
N PHE A 61 -2.49 -2.01 0.52
CA PHE A 61 -1.20 -2.42 1.08
C PHE A 61 -1.31 -3.58 2.07
N VAL A 62 -2.30 -3.55 2.96
CA VAL A 62 -2.56 -4.67 3.89
C VAL A 62 -2.87 -5.95 3.11
N TYR A 63 -3.77 -5.86 2.12
CA TYR A 63 -4.11 -7.00 1.27
C TYR A 63 -2.90 -7.56 0.53
N GLN A 64 -2.15 -6.71 -0.17
CA GLN A 64 -0.96 -7.16 -0.91
C GLN A 64 0.15 -7.66 0.02
N GLY A 65 0.27 -7.12 1.23
CA GLY A 65 1.17 -7.64 2.27
C GLY A 65 0.82 -9.05 2.74
N ILE A 66 -0.47 -9.35 2.94
CA ILE A 66 -0.92 -10.72 3.26
C ILE A 66 -0.67 -11.67 2.08
N VAL A 67 -0.96 -11.23 0.85
CA VAL A 67 -0.65 -12.00 -0.37
C VAL A 67 0.84 -12.30 -0.46
N PHE A 68 1.69 -11.30 -0.16
CA PHE A 68 3.14 -11.44 -0.15
C PHE A 68 3.58 -12.50 0.86
N LEU A 69 3.07 -12.45 2.10
CA LEU A 69 3.37 -13.44 3.13
C LEU A 69 2.93 -14.86 2.72
N LYS A 70 1.74 -14.99 2.14
CA LYS A 70 1.23 -16.27 1.60
C LYS A 70 2.17 -16.82 0.52
N ASN A 71 2.65 -15.97 -0.39
CA ASN A 71 3.60 -16.37 -1.45
C ASN A 71 4.98 -16.78 -0.89
N HIS A 72 5.33 -16.31 0.31
CA HIS A 72 6.56 -16.67 1.02
C HIS A 72 6.38 -17.80 2.05
N GLY A 73 5.29 -18.57 1.93
CA GLY A 73 5.10 -19.80 2.70
C GLY A 73 4.51 -19.61 4.10
N TRP A 74 3.94 -18.45 4.41
CA TRP A 74 3.14 -18.29 5.63
C TRP A 74 1.91 -19.20 5.57
N LYS A 75 1.80 -20.10 6.57
CA LYS A 75 0.66 -21.02 6.75
C LYS A 75 -0.22 -20.50 7.88
N ASN A 76 -1.53 -20.53 7.65
CA ASN A 76 -2.57 -20.20 8.64
C ASN A 76 -2.75 -21.34 9.64
#